data_AF-A0A1H7P104-F1
#
_entry.id   AF-A0A1H7P104-F1
#
_cell.length_a   1.000
_cell.length_b   1.000
_cell.length_c   1.000
_cell.angle_alpha   90.00
_cell.angle_beta   90.00
_cell.angle_gamma   90.00
#
_symmetry.space_group_name_H-M   'P 1'
#
loop_
_entity.id
_entity.type
_entity.pdbx_description
1 polymer ?
#
loop_
_entity_poly.entity_id
_entity_poly.type
_entity_poly.pdbx_seq_one_letter_code
_entity_poly.pdbx_strand_id
1 'polypeptide(L)'
;MIAGEETHADAPVRPIEALAAPAVAGMGEGLRVLVRMLGYLLVAGGFVALLTDGARSIANSALRFTPLGETALTFLGERFRQLQPAVERNLHPMLWDPVLVHLLQVPTAAAGLLLGFLLLWLGAAPKSVIGIVTRR
;
A
#
# COMPACT_ATOMS: atom_id res chain seq x y z
N MET A 1 -27.02 58.33 26.57
CA MET A 1 -26.36 57.23 27.32
C MET A 1 -26.81 55.93 26.68
N ILE A 2 -25.88 54.99 26.48
CA ILE A 2 -26.00 53.65 25.84
C ILE A 2 -25.97 53.71 24.29
N ALA A 3 -24.78 53.61 23.66
CA ALA A 3 -24.03 52.40 23.22
C ALA A 3 -24.31 52.13 21.72
N GLY A 4 -23.36 52.04 20.79
CA GLY A 4 -21.93 51.75 20.91
C GLY A 4 -21.69 50.24 20.93
N GLU A 5 -21.98 49.52 19.85
CA GLU A 5 -21.41 48.19 19.58
C GLU A 5 -21.65 47.73 18.11
N GLU A 6 -20.62 47.96 17.29
CA GLU A 6 -20.01 47.02 16.35
C GLU A 6 -20.89 45.87 15.81
N THR A 7 -21.56 46.07 14.67
CA THR A 7 -21.97 44.96 13.80
C THR A 7 -20.78 44.59 12.90
N HIS A 8 -19.74 44.01 13.50
CA HIS A 8 -18.74 43.25 12.76
C HIS A 8 -19.38 41.90 12.41
N ALA A 9 -20.01 41.85 11.25
CA ALA A 9 -20.63 40.65 10.71
C ALA A 9 -19.56 39.56 10.56
N ASP A 10 -19.60 38.63 11.51
CA ASP A 10 -18.92 37.35 11.56
C ASP A 10 -19.12 36.61 10.23
N ALA A 11 -18.16 36.75 9.32
CA ALA A 11 -18.10 35.91 8.14
C ALA A 11 -17.77 34.49 8.63
N PRO A 12 -18.58 33.47 8.31
CA PRO A 12 -18.33 32.12 8.80
C PRO A 12 -16.96 31.67 8.26
N VAL A 13 -16.00 31.54 9.17
CA VAL A 13 -14.69 30.97 8.89
C VAL A 13 -14.94 29.53 8.47
N ARG A 14 -15.00 29.28 7.16
CA ARG A 14 -15.19 27.92 6.65
C ARG A 14 -13.97 27.11 7.09
N PRO A 15 -14.16 25.98 7.80
CA PRO A 15 -13.06 25.11 8.15
C PRO A 15 -12.32 24.70 6.87
N ILE A 16 -11.02 24.97 6.80
CA ILE A 16 -10.12 24.49 5.73
C ILE A 16 -10.14 22.94 5.62
N GLU A 17 -10.65 22.29 6.66
CA GLU A 17 -10.95 20.86 6.79
C GLU A 17 -11.95 20.36 5.75
N ALA A 18 -12.86 21.21 5.27
CA ALA A 18 -13.88 20.83 4.29
C ALA A 18 -13.31 20.54 2.89
N LEU A 19 -12.07 20.96 2.58
CA LEU A 19 -11.43 20.75 1.29
C LEU A 19 -10.63 19.44 1.24
N ALA A 20 -10.35 18.80 2.39
CA ALA A 20 -9.46 17.66 2.51
C ALA A 20 -10.16 16.40 3.03
N ALA A 21 -11.37 16.10 2.55
CA ALA A 21 -11.96 14.78 2.78
C ALA A 21 -11.20 13.74 1.94
N PRO A 22 -10.39 12.83 2.53
CA PRO A 22 -9.74 11.80 1.74
C PRO A 22 -10.80 10.85 1.20
N ALA A 23 -10.73 10.56 -0.10
CA ALA A 23 -11.68 9.76 -0.89
C ALA A 23 -11.92 8.30 -0.41
N VAL A 24 -11.44 7.91 0.78
CA VAL A 24 -11.45 6.55 1.34
C VAL A 24 -12.59 6.35 2.38
N ALA A 25 -13.65 7.17 2.30
CA ALA A 25 -14.79 7.12 3.22
C ALA A 25 -15.78 5.97 2.95
N GLY A 26 -15.64 5.22 1.84
CA GLY A 26 -16.65 4.24 1.39
C GLY A 26 -16.32 2.75 1.55
N MET A 27 -15.13 2.39 2.04
CA MET A 27 -14.74 0.97 2.14
C MET A 27 -15.53 0.30 3.27
N GLY A 28 -16.37 -0.70 2.96
CA GLY A 28 -17.11 -1.46 3.97
C GLY A 28 -16.18 -2.15 4.97
N GLU A 29 -16.61 -2.29 6.23
CA GLU A 29 -15.78 -2.83 7.33
C GLU A 29 -15.14 -4.19 6.98
N GLY A 30 -15.90 -5.11 6.36
CA GLY A 30 -15.37 -6.40 5.94
C GLY A 30 -14.23 -6.29 4.91
N LEU A 31 -14.33 -5.38 3.94
CA LEU A 31 -13.30 -5.15 2.94
C LEU A 31 -12.03 -4.53 3.57
N ARG A 32 -12.18 -3.65 4.55
CA ARG A 32 -11.04 -3.12 5.33
C ARG A 32 -10.28 -4.23 6.03
N VAL A 33 -10.98 -5.19 6.64
CA VAL A 33 -10.35 -6.35 7.30
C VAL A 33 -9.62 -7.22 6.28
N LEU A 34 -10.25 -7.55 5.14
CA LEU A 34 -9.61 -8.36 4.10
C LEU A 34 -8.33 -7.70 3.55
N VAL A 35 -8.39 -6.39 3.29
CA VAL A 35 -7.23 -5.62 2.83
C VAL A 35 -6.10 -5.62 3.86
N ARG A 36 -6.42 -5.46 5.16
CA ARG A 36 -5.41 -5.54 6.22
C ARG A 36 -4.81 -6.94 6.33
N MET A 37 -5.65 -7.98 6.27
CA MET A 37 -5.20 -9.37 6.31
C MET A 37 -4.21 -9.65 5.18
N LEU A 38 -4.58 -9.29 3.94
CA LEU A 38 -3.70 -9.44 2.78
C LEU A 38 -2.40 -8.62 2.93
N GLY A 39 -2.51 -7.40 3.46
CA GLY A 39 -1.36 -6.56 3.77
C GLY A 39 -0.38 -7.23 4.73
N TYR A 40 -0.87 -7.81 5.85
CA TYR A 40 -0.02 -8.53 6.80
C TYR A 40 0.63 -9.78 6.17
N LEU A 41 -0.10 -10.54 5.36
CA LEU A 41 0.45 -11.70 4.64
C LEU A 41 1.60 -11.30 3.72
N LEU A 42 1.45 -10.21 2.96
CA LEU A 42 2.49 -9.72 2.07
C LEU A 42 3.70 -9.16 2.82
N VAL A 43 3.49 -8.42 3.91
CA VAL A 43 4.59 -7.94 4.76
C VAL A 43 5.36 -9.13 5.35
N ALA A 44 4.67 -10.15 5.86
CA ALA A 44 5.30 -11.34 6.41
C ALA A 44 6.10 -12.11 5.34
N GLY A 45 5.51 -12.34 4.16
CA GLY A 45 6.18 -13.01 3.04
C GLY A 45 7.40 -12.23 2.54
N GLY A 46 7.27 -10.91 2.37
CA GLY A 46 8.37 -10.03 1.97
C GLY A 46 9.50 -9.99 3.01
N PHE A 47 9.16 -10.02 4.30
CA PHE A 47 10.15 -10.10 5.37
C PHE A 47 10.91 -11.44 5.36
N VAL A 48 10.23 -12.57 5.17
CA VAL A 48 10.89 -13.88 5.05
C VAL A 48 11.81 -13.94 3.83
N ALA A 49 11.39 -13.37 2.69
CA ALA A 49 12.24 -13.26 1.51
C ALA A 49 13.49 -12.41 1.81
N LEU A 50 13.34 -11.29 2.53
CA LEU A 50 14.46 -10.44 2.94
C LEU A 50 15.46 -11.21 3.82
N LEU A 51 14.97 -11.98 4.80
CA LEU A 51 15.82 -12.80 5.66
C LEU A 51 16.56 -13.89 4.88
N THR A 52 15.88 -14.52 3.92
CA THR A 52 16.47 -15.57 3.08
C THR A 52 17.57 -15.02 2.19
N ASP A 53 17.31 -13.88 1.53
CA ASP A 53 18.29 -13.19 0.69
C ASP A 53 19.46 -12.66 1.54
N GLY A 54 19.19 -12.15 2.74
CA GLY A 54 20.21 -11.73 3.70
C GLY A 54 21.13 -12.87 4.14
N ALA A 55 20.56 -14.03 4.52
CA ALA A 55 21.32 -15.21 4.89
C ALA A 55 22.20 -15.71 3.72
N ARG A 56 21.64 -15.76 2.51
CA ARG A 56 22.38 -16.10 1.28
C ARG A 56 23.49 -15.08 0.98
N SER A 57 23.24 -13.80 1.24
CA SER A 57 24.23 -12.74 1.00
C SER A 57 25.43 -12.86 1.92
N ILE A 58 25.21 -13.19 3.20
CA ILE A 58 26.28 -13.42 4.17
C ILE A 58 27.07 -14.67 3.80
N ALA A 59 26.37 -15.77 3.47
CA ALA A 59 27.01 -17.04 3.11
C ALA A 59 27.91 -16.94 1.87
N ASN A 60 27.50 -16.14 0.87
CA ASN A 60 28.21 -16.01 -0.39
C ASN A 60 29.11 -14.76 -0.47
N SER A 61 29.19 -13.96 0.60
CA SER A 61 29.87 -12.64 0.60
C SER A 61 29.50 -11.75 -0.59
N ALA A 62 28.27 -11.91 -1.11
CA ALA A 62 27.80 -11.26 -2.32
C ALA A 62 26.32 -10.91 -2.17
N LEU A 63 25.97 -9.66 -2.40
CA LEU A 63 24.60 -9.18 -2.33
C LEU A 63 23.78 -9.82 -3.46
N ARG A 64 22.89 -10.74 -3.12
CA ARG A 64 21.99 -11.43 -4.05
C ARG A 64 20.56 -11.30 -3.57
N PHE A 65 19.69 -10.88 -4.48
CA PHE A 65 18.26 -10.76 -4.25
C PHE A 65 17.50 -11.70 -5.15
N THR A 66 16.40 -12.24 -4.66
CA THR A 66 15.51 -13.07 -5.46
C THR A 66 14.52 -12.16 -6.21
N PRO A 67 14.49 -12.19 -7.56
CA PRO A 67 13.52 -11.41 -8.33
C PRO A 67 12.09 -11.91 -8.12
N LEU A 68 11.12 -10.99 -8.21
CA LEU A 68 9.70 -11.30 -8.13
C LEU A 68 9.26 -12.38 -9.13
N GLY A 69 9.75 -12.30 -10.38
CA GLY A 69 9.42 -13.26 -11.43
C GLY A 69 9.88 -14.69 -11.09
N GLU A 70 11.08 -14.84 -10.52
CA GLU A 70 11.60 -16.13 -10.08
C GLU A 70 10.78 -16.70 -8.92
N THR A 71 10.36 -15.83 -7.99
CA THR A 71 9.49 -16.21 -6.89
C THR A 71 8.12 -16.67 -7.41
N ALA A 72 7.51 -15.91 -8.31
CA ALA A 72 6.24 -16.26 -8.93
C ALA A 72 6.32 -17.59 -9.70
N LEU A 73 7.39 -17.80 -10.47
CA LEU A 73 7.64 -19.06 -11.17
C LEU A 73 7.79 -20.23 -10.18
N THR A 74 8.49 -20.02 -9.06
CA THR A 74 8.68 -21.04 -8.02
C THR A 74 7.36 -21.45 -7.37
N PHE A 75 6.46 -20.49 -7.09
CA PHE A 75 5.17 -20.76 -6.45
C PHE A 75 4.09 -21.28 -7.41
N LEU A 76 4.00 -20.71 -8.63
CA LEU A 76 2.92 -21.02 -9.58
C LEU A 76 3.32 -22.10 -10.61
N GLY A 77 4.62 -22.34 -10.81
CA GLY A 77 5.16 -23.38 -11.67
C GLY A 77 4.67 -23.29 -13.12
N GLU A 78 4.12 -24.40 -13.63
CA GLU A 78 3.64 -24.53 -15.00
C GLU A 78 2.50 -23.54 -15.33
N ARG A 79 1.68 -23.16 -14.34
CA ARG A 79 0.58 -22.21 -14.55
C ARG A 79 1.09 -20.84 -14.97
N PHE A 80 2.23 -20.42 -14.41
CA PHE A 80 2.86 -19.15 -14.77
C PHE A 80 3.36 -19.16 -16.22
N ARG A 81 4.00 -20.27 -16.64
CA ARG A 81 4.48 -20.44 -18.02
C ARG A 81 3.34 -20.46 -19.05
N GLN A 82 2.18 -20.98 -18.69
CA GLN A 82 1.00 -20.98 -19.57
C GLN A 82 0.31 -19.61 -19.63
N LEU A 83 0.33 -18.85 -18.53
CA LEU A 83 -0.26 -17.50 -18.46
C LEU A 83 0.56 -16.48 -19.26
N GLN A 84 1.88 -16.57 -19.22
CA GLN A 84 2.78 -15.61 -19.88
C GLN A 84 2.44 -15.33 -21.36
N PRO A 85 2.34 -16.33 -22.26
CA PRO A 85 2.04 -16.08 -23.67
C PRO A 85 0.59 -15.61 -23.90
N ALA A 86 -0.34 -15.91 -22.99
CA ALA A 86 -1.70 -15.38 -23.05
C ALA A 86 -1.72 -13.89 -22.66
N VAL A 87 -0.95 -13.52 -21.65
CA VAL A 87 -0.79 -12.15 -21.16
C VAL A 87 -0.07 -11.28 -22.21
N GLU A 88 1.05 -11.76 -22.77
CA GLU A 88 1.80 -11.07 -23.84
C GLU A 88 0.96 -10.74 -25.08
N ARG A 89 0.01 -11.61 -25.44
CA ARG A 89 -0.85 -11.41 -26.62
C ARG A 89 -1.99 -10.41 -26.39
N ASN A 90 -2.45 -10.27 -25.14
CA ASN A 90 -3.62 -9.44 -24.81
C ASN A 90 -3.23 -8.07 -24.24
N LEU A 91 -1.98 -7.88 -23.82
CA LEU A 91 -1.47 -6.61 -23.32
C LEU A 91 -0.81 -5.80 -24.44
N HIS A 92 -1.04 -4.49 -24.41
CA HIS A 92 -0.36 -3.56 -25.29
C HIS A 92 1.16 -3.67 -25.07
N PRO A 93 2.00 -3.68 -26.13
CA PRO A 93 3.45 -3.91 -26.02
C PRO A 93 4.15 -3.00 -25.01
N MET A 94 3.76 -1.73 -24.94
CA MET A 94 4.29 -0.74 -23.99
C MET A 94 3.97 -1.04 -22.51
N LEU A 95 2.87 -1.76 -22.25
CA LEU A 95 2.48 -2.20 -20.90
C LEU A 95 3.27 -3.45 -20.48
N TRP A 96 3.64 -4.28 -21.45
CA TRP A 96 4.48 -5.44 -21.22
C TRP A 96 5.94 -5.02 -21.01
N ASP A 97 6.51 -4.30 -21.98
CA ASP A 97 7.89 -3.80 -21.99
C ASP A 97 7.87 -2.27 -22.21
N PRO A 98 8.28 -1.45 -21.20
CA PRO A 98 9.15 -1.81 -20.07
C PRO A 98 8.44 -2.16 -18.75
N VAL A 99 7.14 -1.91 -18.62
CA VAL A 99 6.49 -1.82 -17.28
C VAL A 99 6.45 -3.16 -16.55
N LEU A 100 5.85 -4.19 -17.15
CA LEU A 100 5.70 -5.48 -16.49
C LEU A 100 7.05 -6.17 -16.32
N VAL A 101 7.90 -6.15 -17.35
CA VAL A 101 9.23 -6.76 -17.31
C VAL A 101 10.09 -6.17 -16.19
N HIS A 102 10.13 -4.84 -16.03
CA HIS A 102 10.87 -4.23 -14.92
C HIS A 102 10.27 -4.58 -13.56
N LEU A 103 8.93 -4.65 -13.46
CA LEU A 103 8.27 -5.03 -12.21
C LEU A 103 8.64 -6.45 -11.78
N LEU A 104 8.75 -7.40 -12.71
CA LEU A 104 9.19 -8.77 -12.41
C LEU A 104 10.66 -8.87 -11.95
N GLN A 105 11.49 -7.87 -12.27
CA GLN A 105 12.89 -7.81 -11.84
C GLN A 105 13.09 -7.20 -10.45
N VAL A 106 12.06 -6.57 -9.89
CA VAL A 106 12.13 -6.00 -8.53
C VAL A 106 12.37 -7.11 -7.50
N PRO A 107 13.21 -6.88 -6.48
CA PRO A 107 13.40 -7.84 -5.38
C PRO A 107 12.09 -8.20 -4.70
N THR A 108 11.82 -9.50 -4.54
CA THR A 108 10.60 -10.01 -3.90
C THR A 108 10.36 -9.41 -2.53
N ALA A 109 11.42 -9.28 -1.73
CA ALA A 109 11.37 -8.67 -0.41
C ALA A 109 10.84 -7.23 -0.47
N ALA A 110 11.42 -6.40 -1.33
CA ALA A 110 11.04 -5.00 -1.48
C ALA A 110 9.59 -4.89 -1.97
N ALA A 111 9.21 -5.65 -3.00
CA ALA A 111 7.86 -5.61 -3.53
C ALA A 111 6.80 -6.07 -2.51
N GLY A 112 7.06 -7.18 -1.79
CA GLY A 112 6.16 -7.69 -0.77
C GLY A 112 5.97 -6.72 0.39
N LEU A 113 7.07 -6.12 0.87
CA LEU A 113 7.01 -5.12 1.94
C LEU A 113 6.29 -3.84 1.48
N LEU A 114 6.65 -3.27 0.32
CA LEU A 114 6.05 -2.04 -0.18
C LEU A 114 4.55 -2.21 -0.43
N LEU A 115 4.16 -3.29 -1.13
CA LEU A 115 2.75 -3.56 -1.41
C LEU A 115 1.98 -3.87 -0.13
N GLY A 116 2.57 -4.69 0.76
CA GLY A 116 1.97 -5.02 2.04
C GLY A 116 1.72 -3.80 2.93
N PHE A 117 2.70 -2.89 3.05
CA PHE A 117 2.52 -1.63 3.78
C PHE A 117 1.49 -0.72 3.12
N LEU A 118 1.45 -0.65 1.79
CA LEU A 118 0.44 0.11 1.06
C LEU A 118 -0.99 -0.39 1.36
N LEU A 119 -1.18 -1.71 1.39
CA LEU A 119 -2.46 -2.33 1.76
C LEU A 119 -2.83 -2.04 3.21
N LEU A 120 -1.88 -2.14 4.15
CA LEU A 120 -2.12 -1.82 5.55
C LEU A 120 -2.49 -0.36 5.75
N TRP A 121 -1.85 0.54 5.02
CA TRP A 121 -2.17 1.97 5.03
C TRP A 121 -3.57 2.24 4.49
N LEU A 122 -3.94 1.62 3.36
CA LEU A 122 -5.28 1.76 2.77
C LEU A 122 -6.39 1.19 3.68
N GLY A 123 -6.08 0.13 4.43
CA GLY A 123 -7.00 -0.48 5.40
C GLY A 123 -7.05 0.23 6.77
N ALA A 124 -6.21 1.24 7.02
CA ALA A 124 -6.18 1.94 8.30
C ALA A 124 -7.41 2.83 8.48
N ALA A 125 -8.14 2.66 9.59
CA ALA A 125 -9.24 3.56 9.94
C ALA A 125 -8.68 4.93 10.41
N PRO A 126 -9.30 6.06 10.04
CA PRO A 126 -8.91 7.37 10.55
C PRO A 126 -8.92 7.37 12.08
N LYS A 127 -7.84 7.85 12.71
CA LYS A 127 -7.76 7.94 14.17
C LYS A 127 -8.87 8.86 14.66
N SER A 128 -9.73 8.34 15.54
CA SER A 128 -10.71 9.19 16.23
C SER A 128 -9.96 10.19 17.09
N VAL A 129 -10.20 11.48 16.85
CA VAL A 129 -9.70 12.56 17.69
C VAL A 129 -10.43 12.45 19.02
N ILE A 130 -9.76 11.88 20.02
CA ILE A 130 -10.28 11.77 21.38
C ILE A 130 -10.46 13.20 21.92
N GLY A 131 -11.71 13.64 22.04
CA GLY A 131 -12.07 14.86 22.74
C GLY A 131 -11.83 14.67 24.24
N ILE A 132 -10.85 15.38 24.80
CA ILE A 132 -10.60 15.39 26.23
C ILE A 132 -11.72 16.19 26.89
N VAL A 133 -12.65 15.52 27.56
CA VAL A 133 -13.61 16.17 28.45
C VAL A 133 -12.92 16.34 29.81
N THR A 134 -12.26 17.48 30.02
CA THR A 134 -11.91 17.94 31.37
C THR A 134 -13.20 18.41 32.05
N ARG A 135 -13.80 17.56 32.90
CA ARG A 135 -14.88 17.99 33.80
C ARG A 135 -14.27 18.30 35.18
N ARG A 136 -14.40 19.56 35.61
CA ARG A 136 -14.17 20.05 36.97
C ARG A 136 -15.19 19.48 37.94
#